data_AF-A0A1G0R5Q3-F1
#
_entry.id   AF-A0A1G0R5Q3-F1
#
_cell.length_a   1.000
_cell.length_b   1.000
_cell.length_c   1.000
_cell.angle_alpha   90.00
_cell.angle_beta   90.00
_cell.angle_gamma   90.00
#
_symmetry.space_group_name_H-M   'P 1'
#
loop_
_entity.id
_entity.type
_entity.pdbx_description
1 polymer ?
#
loop_
_entity_poly.entity_id
_entity_poly.type
_entity_poly.pdbx_seq_one_letter_code
_entity_poly.pdbx_strand_id
1 'polypeptide(L)'
;MNGEMSKEQVAEELEEIYQYLVGEYDKNDGNELANRITKLNIYLARSTALLSWAQFYYDKAQGEEAENLANEYAETKKKLSPTVFKQLINGRTINEMKLWKFCERVNRTITHQHEGVRSQLSYLKAQLTN
;
A
#
# COMPACT_ATOMS: atom_id res chain seq x y z
N MET A 1 11.12 -10.40 12.24
CA MET A 1 10.95 -9.11 12.94
C MET A 1 9.53 -9.08 13.48
N ASN A 2 9.37 -9.32 14.79
CA ASN A 2 8.07 -9.39 15.46
C ASN A 2 7.90 -8.14 16.33
N GLY A 3 7.65 -7.00 15.70
CA GLY A 3 7.25 -5.76 16.36
C GLY A 3 6.06 -5.18 15.61
N GLU A 4 5.02 -4.79 16.35
CA GLU A 4 3.89 -4.04 15.81
C GLU A 4 4.40 -2.72 15.20
N MET A 5 4.00 -2.42 13.95
CA MET A 5 4.34 -1.16 13.28
C MET A 5 3.19 -0.18 13.43
N SER A 6 3.43 1.03 13.94
CA SER A 6 2.43 2.11 14.02
C SER A 6 1.93 2.57 12.64
N LYS A 7 0.78 3.27 12.59
CA LYS A 7 0.23 3.85 11.35
C LYS A 7 1.22 4.82 10.70
N GLU A 8 1.92 5.60 11.51
CA GLU A 8 2.89 6.60 11.10
C GLU A 8 4.11 5.92 10.47
N GLN A 9 4.65 4.87 11.11
CA GLN A 9 5.75 4.09 10.54
C GLN A 9 5.36 3.42 9.22
N VAL A 10 4.12 2.93 9.10
CA VAL A 10 3.61 2.38 7.83
C VAL A 10 3.58 3.46 6.75
N ALA A 11 3.10 4.66 7.07
CA ALA A 11 3.03 5.77 6.12
C ALA A 11 4.42 6.27 5.69
N GLU A 12 5.35 6.41 6.63
CA GLU A 12 6.73 6.85 6.37
C GLU A 12 7.47 5.88 5.46
N GLU A 13 7.45 4.58 5.78
CA GLU A 13 8.13 3.57 4.96
C GLU A 13 7.46 3.43 3.58
N LEU A 14 6.14 3.54 3.51
CA LEU A 14 5.42 3.49 2.24
C LEU A 14 5.77 4.69 1.35
N GLU A 15 5.96 5.87 1.93
CA GLU A 15 6.39 7.07 1.21
C GLU A 15 7.83 6.90 0.69
N GLU A 16 8.76 6.34 1.48
CA GLU A 16 10.11 6.02 1.02
C GLU A 16 10.10 5.11 -0.22
N ILE A 17 9.30 4.03 -0.16
CA ILE A 17 9.13 3.11 -1.28
C ILE A 17 8.55 3.83 -2.49
N TYR A 18 7.52 4.66 -2.29
CA TYR A 18 6.90 5.41 -3.37
C TYR A 18 7.88 6.37 -4.05
N GLN A 19 8.69 7.10 -3.28
CA GLN A 19 9.71 8.01 -3.80
C GLN A 19 10.75 7.25 -4.66
N TYR A 20 11.16 6.06 -4.23
CA TYR A 20 12.02 5.21 -5.06
C TYR A 20 11.35 4.78 -6.38
N LEU A 21 10.07 4.44 -6.35
CA LEU A 21 9.33 3.99 -7.53
C LEU A 21 9.18 5.09 -8.59
N VAL A 22 8.97 6.34 -8.16
CA VAL A 22 8.86 7.51 -9.07
C VAL A 22 10.23 8.04 -9.49
N GLY A 23 11.29 7.70 -8.77
CA GLY A 23 12.66 8.07 -9.11
C GLY A 23 13.09 7.57 -10.50
N GLU A 24 13.73 8.45 -11.26
CA GLU A 24 14.30 8.14 -12.56
C GLU A 24 15.46 7.14 -12.45
N TYR A 25 15.69 6.39 -13.53
CA TYR A 25 16.80 5.46 -13.67
C TYR A 25 17.11 5.26 -15.15
N ASP A 26 18.36 4.98 -15.52
CA ASP A 26 18.71 4.69 -16.91
C ASP A 26 18.18 3.32 -17.32
N LYS A 27 17.38 3.30 -18.39
CA LYS A 27 16.78 2.08 -18.96
C LYS A 27 17.70 1.36 -19.92
N ASN A 28 18.84 1.95 -20.26
CA ASN A 28 19.84 1.40 -21.16
C ASN A 28 21.08 0.87 -20.42
N ASP A 29 21.23 1.18 -19.13
CA ASP A 29 22.29 0.59 -18.29
C ASP A 29 21.81 -0.73 -17.66
N GLY A 30 22.35 -1.85 -18.16
CA GLY A 30 22.06 -3.18 -17.63
C GLY A 30 22.40 -3.38 -16.15
N ASN A 31 23.43 -2.69 -15.64
CA ASN A 31 23.81 -2.77 -14.23
C ASN A 31 22.81 -2.02 -13.35
N GLU A 32 22.37 -0.84 -13.78
CA GLU A 32 21.35 -0.07 -13.06
C GLU A 32 20.02 -0.83 -13.01
N LEU A 33 19.60 -1.45 -14.12
CA LEU A 33 18.42 -2.31 -14.16
C LEU A 33 18.54 -3.51 -13.20
N ALA A 34 19.69 -4.17 -13.14
CA ALA A 34 19.92 -5.30 -12.24
C ALA A 34 19.87 -4.88 -10.76
N ASN A 35 20.47 -3.74 -10.43
CA ASN A 35 20.39 -3.14 -9.08
C ASN A 35 18.95 -2.78 -8.73
N ARG A 36 18.22 -2.20 -9.68
CA ARG A 36 16.82 -1.84 -9.51
C ARG A 36 15.93 -3.05 -9.26
N ILE A 37 16.14 -4.17 -9.97
CA ILE A 37 15.44 -5.44 -9.72
C ILE A 37 15.66 -5.91 -8.27
N THR A 38 16.90 -5.88 -7.81
CA THR A 38 17.24 -6.29 -6.44
C THR A 38 16.50 -5.45 -5.39
N LYS A 39 16.45 -4.13 -5.57
CA LYS A 39 15.70 -3.22 -4.69
C LYS A 39 14.19 -3.46 -4.76
N LEU A 40 13.63 -3.65 -5.96
CA LEU A 40 12.21 -3.94 -6.13
C LEU A 40 11.79 -5.25 -5.44
N ASN A 41 12.64 -6.28 -5.42
CA ASN A 41 12.37 -7.51 -4.68
C ASN A 41 12.28 -7.28 -3.16
N ILE A 42 13.18 -6.47 -2.61
CA ILE A 42 13.14 -6.09 -1.19
C ILE A 42 11.86 -5.31 -0.90
N TYR A 43 11.56 -4.31 -1.72
CA TYR A 43 10.37 -3.49 -1.53
C TYR A 43 9.07 -4.26 -1.73
N LEU A 44 9.02 -5.26 -2.61
CA LEU A 44 7.84 -6.12 -2.77
C LEU A 44 7.54 -6.93 -1.49
N ALA A 45 8.58 -7.47 -0.85
CA ALA A 45 8.43 -8.17 0.42
C ALA A 45 7.99 -7.21 1.54
N ARG A 46 8.60 -6.02 1.61
CA ARG A 46 8.24 -4.99 2.61
C ARG A 46 6.83 -4.44 2.40
N SER A 47 6.46 -4.10 1.17
CA SER A 47 5.13 -3.57 0.83
C SER A 47 4.00 -4.56 1.11
N THR A 48 4.29 -5.87 1.09
CA THR A 48 3.32 -6.89 1.48
C THR A 48 3.05 -6.86 2.98
N ALA A 49 4.09 -6.71 3.80
CA ALA A 49 3.94 -6.55 5.25
C ALA A 49 3.24 -5.22 5.61
N LEU A 50 3.63 -4.11 4.95
CA LEU A 50 2.97 -2.81 5.12
C LEU A 50 1.48 -2.87 4.76
N LEU A 51 1.13 -3.59 3.69
CA LEU A 51 -0.27 -3.77 3.28
C LEU A 51 -1.09 -4.47 4.35
N SER A 52 -0.55 -5.53 4.97
CA SER A 52 -1.21 -6.22 6.06
C SER A 52 -1.43 -5.31 7.28
N TRP A 53 -0.44 -4.49 7.65
CA TRP A 53 -0.58 -3.53 8.74
C TRP A 53 -1.60 -2.43 8.42
N ALA A 54 -1.55 -1.85 7.22
CA ALA A 54 -2.49 -0.82 6.80
C ALA A 54 -3.93 -1.33 6.78
N GLN A 55 -4.13 -2.57 6.31
CA GLN A 55 -5.43 -3.22 6.34
C GLN A 55 -5.91 -3.46 7.78
N PHE A 56 -5.03 -3.97 8.66
CA PHE A 56 -5.35 -4.15 10.07
C PHE A 56 -5.84 -2.86 10.73
N TYR A 57 -5.16 -1.74 10.48
CA TYR A 57 -5.57 -0.45 11.03
C TYR A 57 -6.90 0.05 10.50
N TYR A 58 -7.19 -0.16 9.22
CA TYR A 58 -8.47 0.16 8.63
C TYR A 58 -9.60 -0.69 9.23
N ASP A 59 -9.39 -2.01 9.33
CA ASP A 59 -10.39 -2.93 9.87
C ASP A 59 -10.66 -2.65 11.36
N LYS A 60 -9.61 -2.34 12.13
CA LYS A 60 -9.72 -1.92 13.52
C LYS A 60 -10.54 -0.63 13.67
N ALA A 61 -10.20 0.40 12.89
CA ALA A 61 -10.92 1.67 12.92
C ALA A 61 -12.40 1.52 12.50
N GLN A 62 -12.69 0.64 11.52
CA GLN A 62 -14.06 0.32 11.12
C GLN A 62 -14.87 -0.31 12.26
N GLY A 63 -14.27 -1.22 13.02
CA GLY A 63 -14.89 -1.82 14.19
C GLY A 63 -15.17 -0.80 15.29
N GLU A 64 -14.16 0.00 15.66
CA GLU A 64 -14.27 1.04 16.69
C GLU A 64 -15.34 2.07 16.33
N GLU A 65 -15.37 2.55 15.08
CA GLU A 65 -16.39 3.51 14.64
C GLU A 65 -17.79 2.91 14.51
N ALA A 66 -17.90 1.61 14.21
CA ALA A 66 -19.19 0.93 14.24
C ALA A 66 -19.76 0.87 15.67
N GLU A 67 -18.93 0.57 16.67
CA GLU A 67 -19.33 0.58 18.07
C GLU A 67 -19.69 2.00 18.55
N ASN A 68 -18.87 3.00 18.21
CA ASN A 68 -19.12 4.40 18.56
C ASN A 68 -20.45 4.89 17.98
N LEU A 69 -20.72 4.64 16.69
CA LEU A 69 -21.98 5.01 16.05
C LEU A 69 -23.17 4.23 16.62
N ALA A 70 -23.00 2.94 16.93
CA ALA A 70 -24.06 2.16 17.56
C ALA A 70 -24.47 2.75 18.92
N ASN A 71 -23.49 3.11 19.75
CA ASN A 71 -23.73 3.74 21.05
C ASN A 71 -24.36 5.13 20.91
N GLU A 72 -23.86 5.97 20.00
CA GLU A 72 -24.39 7.31 19.73
C GLU A 72 -25.88 7.27 19.34
N TYR A 73 -26.28 6.32 18.50
CA TYR A 73 -27.65 6.23 18.02
C TYR A 73 -28.58 5.43 18.92
N ALA A 74 -28.06 4.55 19.79
CA ALA A 74 -28.87 3.79 20.74
C ALA A 74 -29.74 4.68 21.63
N GLU A 75 -29.22 5.86 22.01
CA GLU A 75 -29.92 6.82 22.87
C GLU A 75 -31.00 7.65 22.13
N THR A 76 -30.90 7.76 20.81
CA THR A 76 -31.70 8.71 20.02
C THR A 76 -33.07 8.19 19.58
N LYS A 77 -33.36 6.89 19.76
CA LYS A 77 -34.53 6.17 19.20
C LYS A 77 -34.68 6.27 17.67
N LYS A 78 -33.76 6.93 16.96
CA LYS A 78 -33.74 7.03 15.50
C LYS A 78 -33.00 5.82 14.94
N LYS A 79 -33.65 5.07 14.05
CA LYS A 79 -33.02 3.98 13.32
C LYS A 79 -32.35 4.53 12.06
N LEU A 80 -31.04 4.41 11.96
CA LEU A 80 -30.35 4.60 10.68
C LEU A 80 -30.61 3.40 9.77
N SER A 81 -30.75 3.65 8.47
CA SER A 81 -30.70 2.55 7.52
C SER A 81 -29.27 1.96 7.50
N PRO A 82 -29.10 0.65 7.25
CA PRO A 82 -27.78 0.03 7.19
C PRO A 82 -26.83 0.72 6.21
N THR A 83 -27.35 1.26 5.11
CA THR A 83 -26.58 1.99 4.10
C THR A 83 -26.02 3.30 4.66
N VAL A 84 -26.84 4.09 5.35
CA VAL A 84 -26.38 5.36 5.96
C VAL A 84 -25.39 5.07 7.08
N PHE A 85 -25.64 4.06 7.90
CA PHE A 85 -24.72 3.63 8.96
C PHE A 85 -23.34 3.28 8.40
N LYS A 86 -23.28 2.47 7.34
CA LYS A 86 -22.02 2.12 6.67
C LYS A 86 -21.32 3.33 6.04
N GLN A 87 -22.08 4.26 5.44
CA GLN A 87 -21.51 5.49 4.88
C GLN A 87 -20.87 6.38 5.96
N LEU A 88 -21.48 6.46 7.14
CA LEU A 88 -20.92 7.21 8.27
C LEU A 88 -19.60 6.59 8.75
N ILE A 89 -19.56 5.26 8.96
CA ILE A 89 -18.32 4.56 9.35
C ILE A 89 -17.22 4.83 8.31
N ASN A 90 -17.50 4.62 7.02
CA ASN A 90 -16.54 4.88 5.96
C ASN A 90 -16.04 6.33 5.93
N GLY A 91 -16.92 7.29 6.22
CA GLY A 91 -16.55 8.70 6.33
C GLY A 91 -15.62 8.98 7.51
N ARG A 92 -15.84 8.31 8.64
CA ARG A 92 -15.03 8.47 9.87
C ARG A 92 -13.66 7.77 9.78
N THR A 93 -13.54 6.70 9.00
CA THR A 93 -12.28 5.94 8.83
C THR A 93 -11.58 6.23 7.50
N ILE A 94 -11.82 7.40 6.89
CA ILE A 94 -11.36 7.70 5.53
C ILE A 94 -9.82 7.76 5.43
N ASN A 95 -9.14 8.13 6.51
CA ASN A 95 -7.68 8.26 6.54
C ASN A 95 -7.00 6.88 6.52
N GLU A 96 -7.49 5.95 7.33
CA GLU A 96 -7.02 4.56 7.36
C GLU A 96 -7.31 3.87 6.03
N MET A 97 -8.49 4.11 5.46
CA MET A 97 -8.84 3.62 4.13
C MET A 97 -7.87 4.15 3.07
N LYS A 98 -7.55 5.45 3.12
CA LYS A 98 -6.59 6.08 2.20
C LYS A 98 -5.23 5.42 2.31
N LEU A 99 -4.71 5.19 3.52
CA LEU A 99 -3.42 4.54 3.74
C LEU A 99 -3.41 3.12 3.17
N TRP A 100 -4.42 2.31 3.49
CA TRP A 100 -4.56 0.95 2.96
C TRP A 100 -4.61 0.92 1.43
N LYS A 101 -5.46 1.76 0.83
CA LYS A 101 -5.60 1.85 -0.63
C LYS A 101 -4.35 2.37 -1.31
N PHE A 102 -3.61 3.27 -0.67
CA PHE A 102 -2.32 3.72 -1.19
C PHE A 102 -1.31 2.58 -1.16
N CYS A 103 -1.26 1.80 -0.07
CA CYS A 103 -0.38 0.64 0.04
C CYS A 103 -0.68 -0.42 -1.03
N GLU A 104 -1.96 -0.71 -1.33
CA GLU A 104 -2.33 -1.61 -2.44
C GLU A 104 -1.79 -1.12 -3.79
N ARG A 105 -1.89 0.18 -4.06
CA ARG A 105 -1.44 0.77 -5.34
C ARG A 105 0.08 0.74 -5.45
N VAL A 106 0.80 1.05 -4.37
CA VAL A 106 2.27 0.98 -4.34
C VAL A 106 2.72 -0.46 -4.55
N ASN A 107 2.15 -1.43 -3.85
CA ASN A 107 2.46 -2.85 -4.01
C ASN A 107 2.28 -3.31 -5.48
N ARG A 108 1.15 -2.95 -6.10
CA ARG A 108 0.90 -3.25 -7.52
C ARG A 108 1.91 -2.57 -8.45
N THR A 109 2.29 -1.33 -8.15
CA THR A 109 3.28 -0.58 -8.94
C THR A 109 4.65 -1.25 -8.90
N ILE A 110 5.07 -1.77 -7.74
CA ILE A 110 6.32 -2.55 -7.61
C ILE A 110 6.29 -3.77 -8.54
N THR A 111 5.20 -4.54 -8.52
CA THR A 111 5.06 -5.73 -9.38
C THR A 111 5.19 -5.38 -10.86
N HIS A 112 4.46 -4.37 -11.34
CA HIS A 112 4.54 -3.95 -12.74
C HIS A 112 5.91 -3.39 -13.12
N GLN A 113 6.53 -2.57 -12.27
CA GLN A 113 7.86 -2.04 -12.55
C GLN A 113 8.90 -3.17 -12.56
N HIS A 114 8.79 -4.15 -11.65
CA HIS A 114 9.67 -5.30 -11.60
C HIS A 114 9.60 -6.15 -12.89
N GLU A 115 8.40 -6.42 -13.40
CA GLU A 115 8.20 -7.10 -14.69
C GLU A 115 8.78 -6.30 -15.87
N GLY A 116 8.55 -4.97 -15.89
CA GLY A 116 9.05 -4.08 -16.92
C GLY A 116 10.58 -4.03 -16.96
N VAL A 117 11.22 -3.86 -15.80
CA VAL A 117 12.69 -3.81 -15.69
C VAL A 117 13.32 -5.15 -16.07
N ARG A 118 12.72 -6.29 -15.69
CA ARG A 118 13.19 -7.62 -16.12
C ARG A 118 13.13 -7.80 -17.63
N SER A 119 12.04 -7.35 -18.26
CA SER A 119 11.86 -7.40 -19.71
C SER A 119 12.91 -6.54 -20.43
N GLN A 120 13.16 -5.33 -19.94
CA GLN A 120 14.17 -4.42 -20.49
C GLN A 120 15.59 -4.99 -20.38
N LEU A 121 15.95 -5.56 -19.22
CA LEU A 121 17.26 -6.18 -19.04
C LEU A 121 17.45 -7.39 -19.97
N SER A 122 16.39 -8.18 -20.19
CA SER A 122 16.43 -9.29 -21.14
C SER A 122 16.66 -8.80 -22.58
N TYR A 123 16.01 -7.70 -22.96
CA TYR A 123 16.19 -7.08 -24.28
C TYR A 123 17.64 -6.63 -24.50
N LEU A 124 18.24 -5.92 -23.54
CA LEU A 124 19.63 -5.47 -23.64
C LEU A 124 20.62 -6.64 -23.74
N LYS A 125 20.41 -7.72 -22.98
CA LYS A 125 21.24 -8.93 -23.06
C LYS A 125 21.17 -9.59 -24.44
N ALA A 126 19.98 -9.62 -25.05
CA ALA A 126 19.81 -10.15 -26.39
C ALA A 126 20.54 -9.31 -27.45
N GLN A 127 20.59 -7.98 -27.29
CA GLN A 127 21.35 -7.10 -28.18
C GLN A 127 22.86 -7.33 -28.13
N LEU A 128 23.43 -7.62 -26.95
CA LEU A 128 24.86 -7.90 -26.79
C LEU A 128 25.30 -9.25 -27.38
N THR A 129 24.35 -10.13 -27.69
CA THR A 129 24.61 -11.49 -28.21
C THR A 129 24.49 -11.56 -29.74
N ASN A 130 23.98 -10.51 -30.38
CA ASN A 130 23.89 -10.37 -31.84
C ASN A 130 25.04 -9.50 -32.38
#